data_AF-A0AAU6B5Y8-F1
#
_entry.id   AF-A0AAU6B5Y8-F1
#
_cell.length_a   1.000
_cell.length_b   1.000
_cell.length_c   1.000
_cell.angle_alpha   90.00
_cell.angle_beta   90.00
_cell.angle_gamma   90.00
#
_symmetry.space_group_name_H-M   'P 1'
#
loop_
_entity.id
_entity.type
_entity.pdbx_description
1 polymer ?
#
loop_
_entity_poly.entity_id
_entity_poly.type
_entity_poly.pdbx_seq_one_letter_code
_entity_poly.pdbx_strand_id
1 'polypeptide(L)'
;MSIYRRTSVRLGPLQVRVSASGIGATARIPGLRVGAGPRGGFMRVDTAGVRYRATTTGHQSPVLVGPRVEVPVVTTDLTGARAEALSDADPATLVGQLNTASHAHRLWPWALLGSLLLMAATPWLLIPGALLTVWLFWRDQVRRAVVVFYEVDGPAQDRFQLLLKEFGPVCQASGAWHVLARGALHSTHQRKVNAGAGHLIHRRPLRRDLRGPVHLRTNVAVPSLQSAERSVYFLPDRVLLRDGSTYAEMPYSGITATWSEQWFIEDGAIPPDAQRVGTTWKFANLSGGPDRRFKNNRRLPILRYADVRLTGAGGFTVLWSFSTLASAQALADAVSRLKW
;
A
#
# COMPACT_ATOMS: atom_id res chain seq x y z
N MET A 1 -15.71 -11.49 -5.60
CA MET A 1 -15.92 -10.15 -5.01
C MET A 1 -15.90 -9.13 -6.14
N SER A 2 -16.84 -8.19 -6.20
CA SER A 2 -16.80 -7.09 -7.18
C SER A 2 -15.62 -6.16 -6.87
N ILE A 3 -14.94 -5.63 -7.90
CA ILE A 3 -13.84 -4.66 -7.74
C ILE A 3 -14.32 -3.42 -6.97
N TYR A 4 -15.55 -3.01 -7.25
CA TYR A 4 -16.15 -1.83 -6.68
C TYR A 4 -16.65 -2.14 -5.28
N ARG A 5 -16.01 -1.50 -4.30
CA ARG A 5 -16.33 -1.68 -2.89
C ARG A 5 -17.43 -0.72 -2.44
N ARG A 6 -17.47 0.50 -3.00
CA ARG A 6 -18.41 1.56 -2.61
C ARG A 6 -18.65 2.55 -3.76
N THR A 7 -19.90 2.94 -3.98
CA THR A 7 -20.31 4.01 -4.93
C THR A 7 -20.11 5.43 -4.39
N SER A 8 -19.77 5.58 -3.10
CA SER A 8 -19.49 6.90 -2.51
C SER A 8 -18.39 6.83 -1.47
N VAL A 9 -17.60 7.92 -1.39
CA VAL A 9 -16.49 8.08 -0.46
C VAL A 9 -16.85 9.16 0.56
N ARG A 10 -16.63 8.87 1.85
CA ARG A 10 -16.85 9.83 2.95
C ARG A 10 -15.54 10.49 3.36
N LEU A 11 -15.59 11.81 3.55
CA LEU A 11 -14.48 12.68 3.96
C LEU A 11 -14.97 13.57 5.11
N GLY A 12 -14.96 13.04 6.34
CA GLY A 12 -15.56 13.74 7.49
C GLY A 12 -17.06 14.03 7.25
N PRO A 13 -17.52 15.30 7.27
CA PRO A 13 -18.91 15.67 6.98
C PRO A 13 -19.28 15.67 5.49
N LEU A 14 -18.29 15.53 4.60
CA LEU A 14 -18.49 15.58 3.16
C LEU A 14 -18.70 14.17 2.62
N GLN A 15 -19.72 13.99 1.78
CA GLN A 15 -19.87 12.81 0.94
C GLN A 15 -19.51 13.19 -0.48
N VAL A 16 -18.55 12.48 -1.06
CA VAL A 16 -18.18 12.61 -2.46
C VAL A 16 -18.85 11.48 -3.25
N ARG A 17 -19.61 11.86 -4.27
CA ARG A 17 -20.21 10.94 -5.24
C ARG A 17 -19.64 11.23 -6.62
N VAL A 18 -19.54 10.19 -7.44
CA VAL A 18 -19.23 10.31 -8.86
C VAL A 18 -20.54 10.28 -9.63
N SER A 19 -20.71 11.21 -10.57
CA SER A 19 -21.70 11.11 -11.65
C SER A 19 -20.97 10.97 -12.99
N ALA A 20 -21.67 10.54 -14.04
CA ALA A 20 -21.14 10.43 -15.39
C ALA A 20 -20.54 11.74 -15.95
N SER A 21 -20.80 12.88 -15.29
CA SER A 21 -20.33 14.22 -15.63
C SER A 21 -19.14 14.73 -14.79
N GLY A 22 -18.66 13.99 -13.78
CA GLY A 22 -17.53 14.38 -12.92
C GLY A 22 -17.63 13.98 -11.45
N ILE A 23 -16.66 14.43 -10.63
CA ILE A 23 -16.64 14.22 -9.17
C ILE A 23 -17.40 15.38 -8.50
N GLY A 24 -18.51 15.09 -7.83
CA GLY A 24 -19.29 16.05 -7.04
C GLY A 24 -19.09 15.83 -5.54
N ALA A 25 -18.72 16.88 -4.80
CA ALA A 25 -18.71 16.87 -3.34
C ALA A 25 -20.01 17.49 -2.82
N THR A 26 -20.73 16.77 -1.95
CA THR A 26 -21.92 17.27 -1.26
C THR A 26 -21.66 17.30 0.25
N ALA A 27 -21.87 18.47 0.88
CA ALA A 27 -21.85 18.61 2.33
C ALA A 27 -23.20 18.16 2.92
N ARG A 28 -23.18 17.50 4.08
CA ARG A 28 -24.40 16.97 4.73
C ARG A 28 -25.20 18.04 5.49
N ILE A 29 -25.31 19.24 4.93
CA ILE A 29 -26.22 20.30 5.39
C ILE A 29 -27.35 20.35 4.36
N PRO A 30 -28.62 20.10 4.74
CA PRO A 30 -29.74 20.25 3.82
C PRO A 30 -29.71 21.64 3.16
N GLY A 31 -29.64 21.70 1.82
CA GLY A 31 -29.70 22.96 1.06
C GLY A 31 -28.37 23.63 0.71
N LEU A 32 -27.20 23.17 1.19
CA LEU A 32 -25.91 23.81 0.90
C LEU A 32 -25.09 23.02 -0.15
N ARG A 33 -25.06 23.52 -1.40
CA ARG A 33 -24.15 23.03 -2.47
C ARG A 33 -22.97 23.98 -2.60
N VAL A 34 -21.87 23.74 -1.89
CA VAL A 34 -20.61 24.47 -2.07
C VAL A 34 -19.62 23.57 -2.80
N GLY A 35 -19.39 23.87 -4.08
CA GLY A 35 -18.44 23.17 -4.95
C GLY A 35 -17.02 23.67 -4.73
N ALA A 36 -16.39 23.27 -3.62
CA ALA A 36 -14.95 23.34 -3.41
C ALA A 36 -14.51 22.04 -2.73
N GLY A 37 -14.38 20.98 -3.54
CA GLY A 37 -14.02 19.63 -3.09
C GLY A 37 -12.50 19.40 -3.12
N PRO A 38 -11.98 18.46 -2.32
CA PRO A 38 -10.55 18.16 -2.24
C PRO A 38 -10.02 17.62 -3.58
N ARG A 39 -8.70 17.78 -3.79
CA ARG A 39 -7.90 17.29 -4.93
C ARG A 39 -8.37 15.90 -5.36
N GLY A 40 -9.19 15.85 -6.41
CA GLY A 40 -9.83 14.63 -6.90
C GLY A 40 -9.29 14.26 -8.28
N GLY A 41 -8.88 13.01 -8.44
CA GLY A 41 -8.48 12.43 -9.72
C GLY A 41 -9.52 11.45 -10.21
N PHE A 42 -9.84 11.51 -11.50
CA PHE A 42 -10.58 10.46 -12.19
C PHE A 42 -9.61 9.64 -13.05
N MET A 43 -9.60 8.33 -12.86
CA MET A 43 -8.77 7.39 -13.62
C MET A 43 -9.68 6.44 -14.39
N ARG A 44 -9.60 6.51 -15.72
CA ARG A 44 -10.20 5.50 -16.59
C ARG A 44 -9.12 4.53 -17.04
N VAL A 45 -9.41 3.25 -16.91
CA VAL A 45 -8.52 2.15 -17.24
C VAL A 45 -9.27 1.27 -18.24
N ASP A 46 -8.90 1.35 -19.51
CA ASP A 46 -9.52 0.60 -20.61
C ASP A 46 -8.46 -0.09 -21.49
N THR A 47 -8.89 -0.79 -22.54
CA THR A 47 -7.98 -1.45 -23.49
C THR A 47 -7.09 -0.47 -24.27
N ALA A 48 -7.45 0.81 -24.33
CA ALA A 48 -6.68 1.86 -24.97
C ALA A 48 -5.67 2.54 -24.02
N GLY A 49 -5.65 2.15 -22.73
CA GLY A 49 -4.65 2.58 -21.75
C GLY A 49 -5.25 3.21 -20.49
N VAL A 50 -4.40 3.96 -19.77
CA VAL A 50 -4.76 4.64 -18.53
C VAL A 50 -4.87 6.14 -18.80
N ARG A 51 -6.06 6.72 -18.61
CA ARG A 51 -6.28 8.17 -18.72
C ARG A 51 -6.55 8.78 -17.35
N TYR A 52 -5.70 9.71 -16.94
CA TYR A 52 -5.85 10.49 -15.72
C TYR A 52 -6.44 11.87 -16.03
N ARG A 53 -7.50 12.25 -15.33
CA ARG A 53 -8.08 13.59 -15.37
C ARG A 53 -8.14 14.14 -13.95
N ALA A 54 -7.28 15.12 -13.65
CA ALA A 54 -7.34 15.86 -12.40
C ALA A 54 -8.48 16.90 -12.45
N THR A 55 -9.25 17.04 -11.37
CA THR A 55 -10.18 18.16 -11.23
C THR A 55 -9.38 19.41 -10.83
N THR A 56 -9.14 20.31 -11.79
CA THR A 56 -8.56 21.63 -11.51
C THR A 56 -9.61 22.51 -10.85
N THR A 57 -9.37 22.91 -9.60
CA THR A 57 -10.13 23.97 -8.93
C THR A 57 -9.66 25.34 -9.46
N GLY A 58 -10.33 25.86 -10.48
CA GLY A 58 -10.49 27.29 -10.81
C GLY A 58 -9.27 28.23 -10.85
N HIS A 59 -8.67 28.38 -12.04
CA HIS A 59 -8.52 29.68 -12.69
C HIS A 59 -8.79 29.45 -14.19
N GLN A 60 -9.96 29.87 -14.65
CA GLN A 60 -10.23 30.00 -16.07
C GLN A 60 -9.51 31.27 -16.53
N SER A 61 -8.38 31.13 -17.22
CA SER A 61 -8.00 32.15 -18.20
C SER A 61 -9.00 32.04 -19.35
N PRO A 62 -9.60 33.14 -19.83
CA PRO A 62 -10.57 33.06 -20.92
C PRO A 62 -9.82 32.63 -22.18
N VAL A 63 -10.04 31.39 -22.62
CA VAL A 63 -9.68 30.97 -23.97
C VAL A 63 -10.74 31.59 -24.88
N LEU A 64 -10.37 32.69 -25.53
CA LEU A 64 -11.11 33.21 -26.68
C LEU A 64 -11.21 32.09 -27.72
N VAL A 65 -12.44 31.73 -28.06
CA VAL A 65 -12.76 30.76 -29.11
C VAL A 65 -12.37 31.38 -30.46
N GLY A 66 -11.30 30.89 -31.07
CA GLY A 66 -11.01 31.04 -32.50
C GLY A 66 -11.52 29.82 -33.27
N PRO A 67 -11.94 29.95 -34.55
CA PRO A 67 -12.58 28.87 -35.27
C PRO A 67 -11.60 27.75 -35.62
N ARG A 68 -12.13 26.53 -35.54
CA ARG A 68 -11.53 25.24 -35.85
C ARG A 68 -11.22 25.12 -37.34
N VAL A 69 -9.98 24.79 -37.68
CA VAL A 69 -9.61 24.18 -38.97
C VAL A 69 -8.93 22.85 -38.65
N GLU A 70 -9.55 21.77 -39.11
CA GLU A 70 -8.97 20.42 -39.10
C GLU A 70 -7.99 20.27 -40.26
N VAL A 71 -6.79 19.76 -39.98
CA VAL A 71 -5.94 19.09 -40.97
C VAL A 71 -5.30 17.87 -40.29
N PRO A 72 -5.33 16.67 -40.89
CA PRO A 72 -4.86 15.45 -40.26
C PRO A 72 -3.35 15.31 -40.47
N VAL A 73 -2.57 15.04 -39.41
CA VAL A 73 -1.19 14.57 -39.59
C VAL A 73 -0.90 13.41 -38.64
N VAL A 74 -0.44 12.35 -39.29
CA VAL A 74 -0.05 11.03 -38.84
C VAL A 74 1.16 11.10 -37.90
N THR A 75 1.12 10.27 -36.87
CA THR A 75 2.21 9.95 -35.93
C THR A 75 3.42 9.32 -36.63
N THR A 76 4.63 9.77 -36.34
CA THR A 76 5.67 9.01 -35.61
C THR A 76 6.91 9.87 -35.39
N ASP A 77 7.55 9.76 -34.22
CA ASP A 77 9.01 9.70 -34.23
C ASP A 77 9.56 8.79 -33.12
N LEU A 78 10.56 8.01 -33.51
CA LEU A 78 11.15 6.88 -32.82
C LEU A 78 12.53 7.29 -32.28
N THR A 79 12.69 7.18 -30.97
CA THR A 79 13.98 7.00 -30.25
C THR A 79 14.98 8.17 -30.26
N GLY A 80 15.13 8.79 -29.08
CA GLY A 80 16.32 9.54 -28.67
C GLY A 80 16.45 9.51 -27.14
N ALA A 81 17.36 8.68 -26.62
CA ALA A 81 17.74 8.57 -25.20
C ALA A 81 18.35 9.90 -24.67
N ARG A 82 18.53 10.23 -23.38
CA ARG A 82 18.55 9.53 -22.09
C ARG A 82 18.67 10.57 -20.95
N ALA A 83 18.30 10.17 -19.74
CA ALA A 83 18.93 10.51 -18.44
C ALA A 83 18.75 11.91 -17.81
N GLU A 84 17.56 12.18 -17.25
CA GLU A 84 17.40 12.86 -15.96
C GLU A 84 16.37 12.05 -15.14
N ALA A 85 16.80 10.93 -14.57
CA ALA A 85 17.01 10.81 -13.12
C ALA A 85 15.73 11.11 -12.32
N LEU A 86 14.96 10.05 -12.03
CA LEU A 86 14.00 9.97 -10.91
C LEU A 86 13.15 11.23 -10.74
N SER A 87 12.19 11.41 -11.64
CA SER A 87 11.09 12.39 -11.59
C SER A 87 10.86 12.93 -10.18
N ASP A 88 11.29 14.17 -9.97
CA ASP A 88 10.62 15.07 -9.04
C ASP A 88 9.13 14.89 -9.28
N ALA A 89 8.42 14.37 -8.27
CA ALA A 89 7.04 13.98 -8.42
C ALA A 89 6.23 15.22 -8.79
N ASP A 90 5.75 15.31 -10.04
CA ASP A 90 4.89 16.40 -10.48
C ASP A 90 3.72 16.50 -9.48
N PRO A 91 3.49 17.67 -8.84
CA PRO A 91 2.44 17.86 -7.84
C PRO A 91 1.03 17.52 -8.33
N ALA A 92 0.82 17.45 -9.65
CA ALA A 92 -0.43 17.01 -10.26
C ALA A 92 -0.63 15.48 -10.26
N THR A 93 0.45 14.71 -10.13
CA THR A 93 0.43 13.24 -10.09
C THR A 93 -0.09 12.70 -8.77
N LEU A 94 -0.69 11.51 -8.80
CA LEU A 94 -1.25 10.86 -7.63
C LEU A 94 -0.22 10.71 -6.49
N VAL A 95 1.01 10.32 -6.82
CA VAL A 95 2.09 10.18 -5.84
C VAL A 95 2.52 11.51 -5.24
N GLY A 96 2.63 12.57 -6.05
CA GLY A 96 2.90 13.92 -5.54
C GLY A 96 1.84 14.39 -4.53
N GLN A 97 0.56 14.13 -4.84
CA GLN A 97 -0.55 14.43 -3.92
C GLN A 97 -0.52 13.59 -2.65
N LEU A 98 -0.18 12.30 -2.75
CA LEU A 98 -0.04 11.41 -1.59
C LEU A 98 1.12 11.81 -0.69
N ASN A 99 2.26 12.19 -1.27
CA ASN A 99 3.42 12.71 -0.54
C ASN A 99 3.08 14.03 0.16
N THR A 100 2.42 14.95 -0.53
CA THR A 100 1.95 16.19 0.11
C THR A 100 1.01 15.90 1.29
N ALA A 101 0.09 14.95 1.13
CA ALA A 101 -0.87 14.57 2.18
C ALA A 101 -0.21 13.80 3.36
N SER A 102 0.83 13.02 3.08
CA SER A 102 1.56 12.24 4.08
C SER A 102 2.40 13.13 4.98
N HIS A 103 3.14 14.08 4.38
CA HIS A 103 4.00 15.05 5.05
C HIS A 103 3.24 16.19 5.73
N ALA A 104 1.95 16.39 5.41
CA ALA A 104 1.12 17.37 6.10
C ALA A 104 0.98 17.06 7.60
N HIS A 105 1.37 18.03 8.44
CA HIS A 105 1.23 17.96 9.89
C HIS A 105 -0.24 17.93 10.32
N ARG A 106 -0.54 17.23 11.43
CA ARG A 106 -1.85 17.31 12.10
C ARG A 106 -1.85 18.55 12.97
N LEU A 107 -2.74 19.48 12.70
CA LEU A 107 -2.88 20.73 13.45
C LEU A 107 -3.79 20.56 14.67
N TRP A 108 -4.75 19.64 14.62
CA TRP A 108 -5.71 19.44 15.71
C TRP A 108 -5.08 19.08 17.08
N PRO A 109 -3.99 18.27 17.19
CA PRO A 109 -3.41 17.96 18.49
C PRO A 109 -2.79 19.19 19.17
N TRP A 110 -2.21 20.09 18.36
CA TRP A 110 -1.63 21.34 18.85
C TRP A 110 -2.71 22.31 19.34
N ALA A 111 -3.85 22.36 18.65
CA ALA A 111 -4.99 23.14 19.11
C ALA A 111 -5.61 22.58 20.40
N LEU A 112 -5.71 21.25 20.52
CA LEU A 112 -6.17 20.61 21.75
C LEU A 112 -5.22 20.93 22.91
N LEU A 113 -3.91 20.80 22.70
CA LEU A 113 -2.90 21.14 23.72
C LEU A 113 -2.99 22.61 24.13
N GLY A 114 -3.11 23.54 23.17
CA GLY A 114 -3.28 24.96 23.44
C GLY A 114 -4.56 25.26 24.22
N SER A 115 -5.67 24.60 23.88
CA SER A 115 -6.94 24.76 24.59
C SER A 115 -6.87 24.25 26.04
N LEU A 116 -6.15 23.14 26.28
CA LEU A 116 -5.97 22.57 27.61
C LEU A 116 -5.03 23.43 28.48
N LEU A 117 -4.06 24.10 27.86
CA LEU A 117 -3.16 25.03 28.56
C LEU A 117 -3.89 26.33 28.94
N LEU A 118 -4.72 26.87 28.03
CA LEU A 118 -5.53 28.05 28.29
C LEU A 118 -6.63 27.84 29.35
N MET A 119 -7.13 26.60 29.49
CA MET A 119 -8.07 26.22 30.56
C MET A 119 -7.53 26.56 31.96
N ALA A 120 -6.21 26.47 32.17
CA ALA A 120 -5.60 26.77 33.46
C ALA A 120 -5.75 28.25 33.86
N ALA A 121 -5.92 29.16 32.89
CA ALA A 121 -6.14 30.58 33.14
C ALA A 121 -7.63 30.90 33.31
N THR A 122 -8.47 30.41 32.39
CA THR A 122 -9.93 30.67 32.42
C THR A 122 -10.72 29.46 31.90
N PRO A 123 -11.58 28.83 32.73
CA PRO A 123 -12.34 27.63 32.34
C PRO A 123 -13.29 27.85 31.15
N TRP A 124 -13.78 29.08 30.95
CA TRP A 124 -14.71 29.45 29.87
C TRP A 124 -14.11 29.30 28.47
N LEU A 125 -12.77 29.29 28.34
CA LEU A 125 -12.09 29.09 27.05
C LEU A 125 -12.15 27.64 26.54
N LEU A 126 -12.60 26.69 27.35
CA LEU A 126 -12.74 25.29 26.94
C LEU A 126 -13.75 25.10 25.81
N ILE A 127 -14.88 25.81 25.86
CA ILE A 127 -15.96 25.67 24.87
C ILE A 127 -15.48 26.11 23.47
N PRO A 128 -14.95 27.34 23.25
CA PRO A 128 -14.42 27.73 21.95
C PRO A 128 -13.19 26.91 21.54
N GLY A 129 -12.34 26.50 22.49
CA GLY A 129 -11.17 25.65 22.22
C GLY A 129 -11.56 24.25 21.73
N ALA A 130 -12.59 23.64 22.31
CA ALA A 130 -13.13 22.36 21.88
C ALA A 130 -13.75 22.46 20.47
N LEU A 131 -14.53 23.52 20.20
CA LEU A 131 -15.09 23.77 18.87
C LEU A 131 -14.00 23.94 17.80
N LEU A 132 -12.95 24.71 18.11
CA LEU A 132 -11.80 24.89 17.21
C LEU A 132 -11.07 23.57 16.96
N THR A 133 -10.87 22.76 17.99
CA THR A 133 -10.21 21.45 17.88
C THR A 133 -11.02 20.50 16.99
N VAL A 134 -12.34 20.43 17.16
CA VAL A 134 -13.22 19.62 16.31
C VAL A 134 -13.20 20.10 14.87
N TRP A 135 -13.24 21.42 14.65
CA TRP A 135 -13.14 21.99 13.31
C TRP A 135 -11.79 21.69 12.64
N LEU A 136 -10.67 21.83 13.36
CA LEU A 136 -9.34 21.47 12.86
C LEU A 136 -9.21 19.97 12.60
N PHE A 137 -9.79 19.12 13.46
CA PHE A 137 -9.84 17.68 13.23
C PHE A 137 -10.54 17.36 11.90
N TRP A 138 -11.68 17.99 11.62
CA TRP A 138 -12.41 17.78 10.36
C TRP A 138 -11.64 18.33 9.16
N ARG A 139 -11.08 19.53 9.29
CA ARG A 139 -10.27 20.17 8.26
C ARG A 139 -9.03 19.35 7.91
N ASP A 140 -8.34 18.78 8.90
CA ASP A 140 -7.17 17.92 8.70
C ASP A 140 -7.54 16.63 7.95
N GLN A 141 -8.69 16.02 8.27
CA GLN A 141 -9.17 14.83 7.57
C GLN A 141 -9.44 15.10 6.09
N VAL A 142 -9.98 16.29 5.75
CA VAL A 142 -10.25 16.68 4.36
C VAL A 142 -8.95 17.06 3.63
N ARG A 143 -8.07 17.83 4.26
CA ARG A 143 -6.81 18.30 3.66
C ARG A 143 -5.82 17.19 3.32
N ARG A 144 -5.85 16.11 4.10
CA ARG A 144 -4.92 14.98 3.98
C ARG A 144 -5.51 13.79 3.22
N ALA A 145 -6.68 13.97 2.62
CA ALA A 145 -7.30 12.93 1.82
C ALA A 145 -7.11 13.23 0.33
N VAL A 146 -6.61 12.23 -0.38
CA VAL A 146 -6.49 12.20 -1.82
C VAL A 146 -7.57 11.26 -2.34
N VAL A 147 -8.45 11.76 -3.20
CA VAL A 147 -9.60 11.00 -3.69
C VAL A 147 -9.35 10.58 -5.13
N VAL A 148 -9.41 9.29 -5.39
CA VAL A 148 -9.27 8.74 -6.75
C VAL A 148 -10.43 7.80 -7.04
N PHE A 149 -11.14 8.08 -8.12
CA PHE A 149 -12.17 7.18 -8.63
C PHE A 149 -11.65 6.44 -9.86
N TYR A 150 -11.77 5.12 -9.81
CA TYR A 150 -11.43 4.24 -10.91
C TYR A 150 -12.69 3.81 -11.64
N GLU A 151 -12.65 3.91 -12.96
CA GLU A 151 -13.54 3.20 -13.88
C GLU A 151 -12.64 2.24 -14.67
N VAL A 152 -12.74 0.95 -14.36
CA VAL A 152 -11.93 -0.10 -14.96
C VAL A 152 -12.84 -0.95 -15.82
N ASP A 153 -12.56 -1.00 -17.13
CA ASP A 153 -13.35 -1.68 -18.13
C ASP A 153 -12.54 -2.78 -18.84
N GLY A 154 -13.23 -3.80 -19.35
CA GLY A 154 -12.65 -4.81 -20.26
C GLY A 154 -11.62 -5.75 -19.59
N PRO A 155 -10.59 -6.21 -20.32
CA PRO A 155 -9.62 -7.20 -19.82
C PRO A 155 -8.84 -6.76 -18.58
N ALA A 156 -8.63 -5.46 -18.37
CA ALA A 156 -7.98 -4.94 -17.17
C ALA A 156 -8.84 -5.20 -15.91
N GLN A 157 -10.16 -5.10 -16.05
CA GLN A 157 -11.12 -5.42 -15.00
C GLN A 157 -10.98 -6.88 -14.58
N ASP A 158 -10.96 -7.81 -15.54
CA ASP A 158 -10.88 -9.25 -15.26
C ASP A 158 -9.58 -9.64 -14.58
N ARG A 159 -8.44 -9.09 -15.03
CA ARG A 159 -7.13 -9.32 -14.39
C ARG A 159 -7.10 -8.80 -12.96
N PHE A 160 -7.67 -7.62 -12.70
CA PHE A 160 -7.73 -7.07 -11.35
C PHE A 160 -8.72 -7.83 -10.46
N GLN A 161 -9.84 -8.33 -11.01
CA GLN A 161 -10.74 -9.22 -10.28
C GLN A 161 -10.05 -10.52 -9.89
N LEU A 162 -9.25 -11.08 -10.78
CA LEU A 162 -8.44 -12.26 -10.48
C LEU A 162 -7.49 -11.96 -9.33
N LEU A 163 -6.78 -10.83 -9.35
CA LEU A 163 -5.95 -10.41 -8.22
C LEU A 163 -6.73 -10.37 -6.91
N LEU A 164 -7.91 -9.73 -6.88
CA LEU A 164 -8.74 -9.65 -5.67
C LEU A 164 -9.18 -11.03 -5.18
N LYS A 165 -9.48 -11.96 -6.09
CA LYS A 165 -9.86 -13.34 -5.76
C LYS A 165 -8.67 -14.09 -5.15
N GLU A 166 -7.51 -14.03 -5.80
CA GLU A 166 -6.28 -14.71 -5.37
C GLU A 166 -5.67 -14.09 -4.11
N PHE A 167 -6.00 -12.83 -3.79
CA PHE A 167 -5.61 -12.20 -2.53
C PHE A 167 -6.42 -12.69 -1.32
N GLY A 168 -7.55 -13.36 -1.53
CA GLY A 168 -8.37 -13.94 -0.47
C GLY A 168 -7.58 -14.90 0.45
N PRO A 169 -6.95 -15.95 -0.10
CA PRO A 169 -6.03 -16.84 0.63
C PRO A 169 -4.92 -16.09 1.37
N VAL A 170 -4.33 -15.06 0.75
CA VAL A 170 -3.28 -14.24 1.36
C VAL A 170 -3.76 -13.55 2.65
N CYS A 171 -4.99 -13.04 2.64
CA CYS A 171 -5.62 -12.46 3.83
C CYS A 171 -5.97 -13.51 4.90
N GLN A 172 -6.21 -14.76 4.53
CA GLN A 172 -6.60 -15.85 5.43
C GLN A 172 -5.42 -16.58 6.07
N ALA A 173 -4.21 -16.44 5.51
CA ALA A 173 -3.00 -17.04 6.08
C ALA A 173 -2.81 -16.62 7.56
N SER A 174 -2.60 -17.58 8.44
CA SER A 174 -2.41 -17.35 9.88
C SER A 174 -1.06 -16.70 10.16
N GLY A 175 -0.03 -17.08 9.40
CA GLY A 175 1.31 -16.50 9.45
C GLY A 175 1.63 -15.70 8.20
N ALA A 176 1.98 -14.42 8.36
CA ALA A 176 2.57 -13.63 7.29
C ALA A 176 3.54 -12.58 7.86
N TRP A 177 4.68 -12.44 7.20
CA TRP A 177 5.75 -11.55 7.66
C TRP A 177 6.42 -10.82 6.51
N HIS A 178 6.91 -9.63 6.80
CA HIS A 178 7.85 -8.90 5.97
C HIS A 178 9.27 -9.27 6.42
N VAL A 179 10.08 -9.80 5.51
CA VAL A 179 11.48 -10.16 5.76
C VAL A 179 12.35 -8.93 5.51
N LEU A 180 12.94 -8.38 6.57
CA LEU A 180 13.73 -7.15 6.54
C LEU A 180 15.20 -7.42 6.18
N ALA A 181 15.74 -8.54 6.68
CA ALA A 181 17.12 -8.92 6.45
C ALA A 181 17.29 -10.44 6.52
N ARG A 182 18.19 -10.97 5.69
CA ARG A 182 18.67 -12.35 5.74
C ARG A 182 20.20 -12.31 5.85
N GLY A 183 20.75 -12.75 6.99
CA GLY A 183 22.20 -12.87 7.20
C GLY A 183 22.62 -14.33 7.11
N ALA A 184 23.62 -14.66 6.29
CA ALA A 184 24.16 -16.01 6.23
C ALA A 184 25.04 -16.33 7.45
N LEU A 185 24.85 -17.49 8.04
CA LEU A 185 25.67 -17.98 9.15
C LEU A 185 26.80 -18.84 8.57
N HIS A 186 28.00 -18.26 8.52
CA HIS A 186 29.16 -18.87 7.90
C HIS A 186 29.96 -19.75 8.88
N SER A 187 30.00 -19.39 10.16
CA SER A 187 30.78 -20.13 11.16
C SER A 187 30.01 -21.33 11.74
N THR A 188 30.71 -22.44 11.95
CA THR A 188 30.19 -23.65 12.60
C THR A 188 29.67 -23.35 14.01
N HIS A 189 30.30 -22.44 14.75
CA HIS A 189 29.82 -22.02 16.07
C HIS A 189 28.47 -21.29 15.98
N GLN A 190 28.34 -20.35 15.03
CA GLN A 190 27.10 -19.61 14.81
C GLN A 190 25.95 -20.55 14.44
N ARG A 191 26.19 -21.56 13.59
CA ARG A 191 25.16 -22.56 13.26
C ARG A 191 24.75 -23.39 14.48
N LYS A 192 25.70 -23.84 15.31
CA LYS A 192 25.40 -24.61 16.55
C LYS A 192 24.49 -23.85 17.50
N VAL A 193 24.74 -22.56 17.70
CA VAL A 193 23.97 -21.71 18.63
C VAL A 193 22.61 -21.28 18.05
N ASN A 194 22.43 -21.35 16.73
CA ASN A 194 21.19 -20.99 16.03
C ASN A 194 20.48 -22.24 15.45
N ALA A 195 20.42 -23.34 16.21
CA ALA A 195 19.68 -24.56 15.86
C ALA A 195 20.06 -25.22 14.51
N GLY A 196 21.29 -24.98 14.03
CA GLY A 196 21.78 -25.46 12.74
C GLY A 196 21.35 -24.62 11.54
N ALA A 197 20.72 -23.46 11.74
CA ALA A 197 20.24 -22.61 10.66
C ALA A 197 21.37 -22.13 9.74
N GLY A 198 21.12 -22.16 8.41
CA GLY A 198 22.03 -21.56 7.42
C GLY A 198 21.96 -20.03 7.37
N HIS A 199 20.84 -19.45 7.81
CA HIS A 199 20.61 -18.01 7.78
C HIS A 199 19.83 -17.54 9.02
N LEU A 200 20.17 -16.35 9.51
CA LEU A 200 19.36 -15.58 10.45
C LEU A 200 18.41 -14.68 9.67
N ILE A 201 17.13 -14.71 10.01
CA ILE A 201 16.09 -13.95 9.32
C ILE A 201 15.43 -13.01 10.32
N HIS A 202 15.51 -11.71 10.06
CA HIS A 202 14.76 -10.72 10.81
C HIS A 202 13.47 -10.40 10.07
N ARG A 203 12.33 -10.68 10.71
CA ARG A 203 11.00 -10.53 10.12
C ARG A 203 10.04 -9.78 11.03
N ARG A 204 9.11 -9.04 10.46
CA ARG A 204 8.03 -8.37 11.20
C ARG A 204 6.66 -8.82 10.72
N PRO A 205 5.62 -8.83 11.59
CA PRO A 205 4.27 -9.17 11.18
C PRO A 205 3.80 -8.32 10.00
N LEU A 206 3.18 -8.97 9.02
CA LEU A 206 2.62 -8.32 7.84
C LEU A 206 1.11 -8.21 7.99
N ARG A 207 0.58 -6.99 7.92
CA ARG A 207 -0.86 -6.77 7.83
C ARG A 207 -1.29 -6.90 6.37
N ARG A 208 -2.32 -7.71 6.12
CA ARG A 208 -2.89 -7.93 4.79
C ARG A 208 -4.33 -7.47 4.81
N ASP A 209 -4.72 -6.58 3.89
CA ASP A 209 -6.10 -6.18 3.75
C ASP A 209 -6.45 -5.78 2.31
N LEU A 210 -7.71 -5.40 2.11
CA LEU A 210 -8.23 -4.84 0.85
C LEU A 210 -8.51 -3.34 0.98
N ARG A 211 -7.63 -2.61 1.70
CA ARG A 211 -7.71 -1.17 1.93
C ARG A 211 -6.45 -0.47 1.40
N GLY A 212 -6.67 0.65 0.71
CA GLY A 212 -5.58 1.51 0.28
C GLY A 212 -4.89 2.25 1.43
N PRO A 213 -3.85 3.04 1.13
CA PRO A 213 -3.17 3.84 2.12
C PRO A 213 -4.11 4.82 2.83
N VAL A 214 -3.77 5.21 4.05
CA VAL A 214 -4.63 6.02 4.93
C VAL A 214 -5.07 7.33 4.27
N HIS A 215 -4.21 7.92 3.45
CA HIS A 215 -4.44 9.17 2.71
C HIS A 215 -5.24 8.96 1.43
N LEU A 216 -5.26 7.75 0.86
CA LEU A 216 -6.00 7.45 -0.36
C LEU A 216 -7.45 7.07 -0.04
N ARG A 217 -8.36 7.62 -0.84
CA ARG A 217 -9.78 7.31 -0.80
C ARG A 217 -10.23 6.93 -2.20
N THR A 218 -10.70 5.70 -2.34
CA THR A 218 -11.10 5.17 -3.65
C THR A 218 -12.33 4.28 -3.55
N ASN A 219 -13.01 4.10 -4.69
CA ASN A 219 -14.17 3.23 -4.87
C ASN A 219 -13.80 1.76 -5.04
N VAL A 220 -12.56 1.44 -5.38
CA VAL A 220 -12.09 0.06 -5.60
C VAL A 220 -11.49 -0.57 -4.35
N ALA A 221 -11.56 -1.89 -4.25
CA ALA A 221 -10.78 -2.64 -3.26
C ALA A 221 -9.30 -2.61 -3.66
N VAL A 222 -8.42 -2.31 -2.70
CA VAL A 222 -6.97 -2.20 -2.95
C VAL A 222 -6.26 -3.25 -2.10
N PRO A 223 -5.81 -4.37 -2.68
CA PRO A 223 -4.96 -5.32 -1.98
C PRO A 223 -3.73 -4.64 -1.40
N SER A 224 -3.45 -4.90 -0.14
CA SER A 224 -2.34 -4.26 0.55
C SER A 224 -1.56 -5.23 1.43
N LEU A 225 -0.25 -5.03 1.42
CA LEU A 225 0.73 -5.74 2.25
C LEU A 225 1.49 -4.69 3.05
N GLN A 226 1.11 -4.50 4.30
CA GLN A 226 1.57 -3.39 5.15
C GLN A 226 2.46 -3.91 6.27
N SER A 227 3.69 -3.39 6.34
CA SER A 227 4.55 -3.40 7.53
C SER A 227 4.68 -1.97 8.08
N ALA A 228 5.28 -1.84 9.26
CA ALA A 228 5.50 -0.55 9.93
C ALA A 228 6.28 0.43 9.03
N GLU A 229 7.38 -0.05 8.44
CA GLU A 229 8.30 0.74 7.61
C GLU A 229 7.86 0.78 6.15
N ARG A 230 7.61 -0.40 5.56
CA ARG A 230 7.27 -0.54 4.15
C ARG A 230 5.87 -1.08 3.93
N SER A 231 5.16 -0.54 2.96
CA SER A 231 3.83 -1.02 2.57
C SER A 231 3.68 -1.02 1.06
N VAL A 232 3.01 -2.04 0.53
CA VAL A 232 2.74 -2.18 -0.90
C VAL A 232 1.24 -2.24 -1.12
N TYR A 233 0.75 -1.47 -2.09
CA TYR A 233 -0.66 -1.37 -2.44
C TYR A 233 -0.83 -1.61 -3.95
N PHE A 234 -1.74 -2.49 -4.32
CA PHE A 234 -1.99 -2.86 -5.71
C PHE A 234 -3.25 -2.13 -6.21
N LEU A 235 -3.09 -1.16 -7.10
CA LEU A 235 -4.19 -0.44 -7.78
C LEU A 235 -4.43 -1.05 -9.16
N PRO A 236 -5.56 -0.78 -9.82
CA PRO A 236 -5.84 -1.35 -11.14
C PRO A 236 -4.79 -1.06 -12.22
N ASP A 237 -4.07 0.07 -12.11
CA ASP A 237 -3.13 0.56 -13.11
C ASP A 237 -1.66 0.52 -12.67
N ARG A 238 -1.38 0.54 -11.36
CA ARG A 238 -0.02 0.65 -10.81
C ARG A 238 0.11 0.01 -9.44
N VAL A 239 1.36 -0.16 -8.99
CA VAL A 239 1.67 -0.52 -7.61
C VAL A 239 2.18 0.72 -6.88
N LEU A 240 1.57 1.05 -5.74
CA LEU A 240 2.08 2.06 -4.83
C LEU A 240 2.94 1.41 -3.76
N LEU A 241 4.12 1.99 -3.57
CA LEU A 241 5.01 1.69 -2.47
C LEU A 241 4.95 2.82 -1.46
N ARG A 242 4.97 2.48 -0.17
CA ARG A 242 5.18 3.42 0.93
C ARG A 242 6.44 3.00 1.66
N ASP A 243 7.40 3.89 1.79
CA ASP A 243 8.54 3.75 2.70
C ASP A 243 8.51 4.91 3.71
N GLY A 244 8.19 4.59 4.97
CA GLY A 244 7.93 5.60 5.99
C GLY A 244 6.77 6.53 5.61
N SER A 245 7.05 7.82 5.44
CA SER A 245 6.07 8.82 4.99
C SER A 245 6.05 9.02 3.47
N THR A 246 7.00 8.43 2.75
CA THR A 246 7.19 8.68 1.31
C THR A 246 6.47 7.61 0.51
N TYR A 247 5.82 8.02 -0.57
CA TYR A 247 5.18 7.17 -1.57
C TYR A 247 5.96 7.21 -2.88
N ALA A 248 6.00 6.06 -3.54
CA ALA A 248 6.49 5.88 -4.90
C ALA A 248 5.49 5.03 -5.68
N GLU A 249 5.51 5.16 -7.01
CA GLU A 249 4.72 4.32 -7.91
C GLU A 249 5.62 3.50 -8.82
N MET A 250 5.11 2.34 -9.21
CA MET A 250 5.74 1.47 -10.20
C MET A 250 4.66 0.91 -11.13
N PRO A 251 4.89 0.94 -12.45
CA PRO A 251 4.01 0.26 -13.40
C PRO A 251 4.16 -1.25 -13.24
N TYR A 252 3.10 -2.01 -13.53
CA TYR A 252 3.14 -3.47 -13.46
C TYR A 252 4.17 -4.10 -14.41
N SER A 253 4.41 -3.49 -15.56
CA SER A 253 5.43 -3.92 -16.52
C SER A 253 6.85 -3.91 -15.94
N GLY A 254 7.12 -3.01 -14.98
CA GLY A 254 8.42 -2.87 -14.32
C GLY A 254 8.63 -3.74 -13.08
N ILE A 255 7.70 -4.65 -12.78
CA ILE A 255 7.71 -5.45 -11.55
C ILE A 255 7.81 -6.94 -11.87
N THR A 256 8.52 -7.71 -11.05
CA THR A 256 8.56 -9.16 -11.14
C THR A 256 8.27 -9.77 -9.79
N ALA A 257 7.28 -10.66 -9.74
CA ALA A 257 6.94 -11.44 -8.57
C ALA A 257 7.40 -12.88 -8.77
N THR A 258 8.13 -13.41 -7.80
CA THR A 258 8.55 -14.80 -7.77
C THR A 258 8.26 -15.36 -6.40
N TRP A 259 8.01 -16.67 -6.31
CA TRP A 259 7.85 -17.34 -5.03
C TRP A 259 8.83 -18.51 -4.93
N SER A 260 9.20 -18.86 -3.70
CA SER A 260 10.06 -20.00 -3.41
C SER A 260 9.68 -20.62 -2.09
N GLU A 261 9.80 -21.95 -2.00
CA GLU A 261 9.63 -22.65 -0.73
C GLU A 261 10.86 -22.43 0.19
N GLN A 262 10.61 -22.32 1.49
CA GLN A 262 11.67 -22.25 2.49
C GLN A 262 11.31 -23.07 3.73
N TRP A 263 12.31 -23.77 4.27
CA TRP A 263 12.22 -24.36 5.61
C TRP A 263 12.66 -23.35 6.66
N PHE A 264 11.82 -23.18 7.68
CA PHE A 264 12.04 -22.22 8.76
C PHE A 264 12.00 -22.92 10.12
N ILE A 265 13.01 -22.67 10.95
CA ILE A 265 13.06 -23.19 12.32
C ILE A 265 12.34 -22.20 13.22
N GLU A 266 11.20 -22.61 13.79
CA GLU A 266 10.36 -21.74 14.61
C GLU A 266 10.68 -21.92 16.10
N ASP A 267 11.13 -20.84 16.77
CA ASP A 267 11.38 -20.83 18.22
C ASP A 267 10.16 -20.32 19.00
N GLY A 268 9.24 -19.61 18.32
CA GLY A 268 8.09 -18.94 18.92
C GLY A 268 6.73 -19.62 18.67
N ALA A 269 5.69 -18.80 18.58
CA ALA A 269 4.34 -19.25 18.29
C ALA A 269 4.24 -19.81 16.86
N ILE A 270 3.70 -21.02 16.73
CA ILE A 270 3.55 -21.74 15.47
C ILE A 270 2.20 -21.36 14.85
N PRO A 271 2.16 -20.92 13.58
CA PRO A 271 0.90 -20.75 12.87
C PRO A 271 0.18 -22.10 12.73
N PRO A 272 -1.14 -22.17 13.00
CA PRO A 272 -1.88 -23.43 12.94
C PRO A 272 -1.99 -24.01 11.52
N ASP A 273 -1.85 -23.16 10.49
CA ASP A 273 -1.88 -23.55 9.08
C ASP A 273 -0.50 -23.90 8.51
N ALA A 274 0.57 -23.81 9.31
CA ALA A 274 1.92 -24.14 8.89
C ALA A 274 2.14 -25.66 8.89
N GLN A 275 2.65 -26.19 7.78
CA GLN A 275 3.03 -27.61 7.70
C GLN A 275 4.37 -27.84 8.41
N ARG A 276 4.40 -28.76 9.37
CA ARG A 276 5.65 -29.22 10.00
C ARG A 276 6.34 -30.26 9.12
N VAL A 277 7.59 -30.02 8.76
CA VAL A 277 8.41 -30.91 7.91
C VAL A 277 9.38 -31.74 8.74
N GLY A 278 9.78 -31.22 9.91
CA GLY A 278 10.72 -31.92 10.78
C GLY A 278 10.90 -31.21 12.12
N THR A 279 11.94 -31.61 12.83
CA THR A 279 12.37 -31.00 14.10
C THR A 279 13.88 -30.94 14.16
N THR A 280 14.42 -29.87 14.73
CA THR A 280 15.84 -29.73 15.07
C THR A 280 16.00 -29.48 16.57
N TRP A 281 17.22 -29.55 17.09
CA TRP A 281 17.52 -29.13 18.46
C TRP A 281 17.90 -27.66 18.48
N LYS A 282 17.48 -26.92 19.52
CA LYS A 282 17.85 -25.50 19.70
C LYS A 282 19.36 -25.31 19.67
N PHE A 283 20.09 -26.25 20.27
CA PHE A 283 21.54 -26.37 20.17
C PHE A 283 21.89 -27.71 19.52
N ALA A 284 22.22 -27.69 18.22
CA ALA A 284 22.55 -28.90 17.46
C ALA A 284 24.07 -29.12 17.41
N ASN A 285 24.51 -30.37 17.53
CA ASN A 285 25.90 -30.74 17.29
C ASN A 285 26.21 -30.84 15.77
N LEU A 286 27.44 -31.19 15.38
CA LEU A 286 27.82 -31.28 13.96
C LEU A 286 27.04 -32.35 13.18
N SER A 287 26.55 -33.40 13.87
CA SER A 287 25.74 -34.47 13.29
C SER A 287 24.23 -34.20 13.34
N GLY A 288 23.79 -33.02 13.77
CA GLY A 288 22.37 -32.63 13.86
C GLY A 288 21.63 -33.16 15.11
N GLY A 289 22.31 -33.90 15.98
CA GLY A 289 21.80 -34.36 17.27
C GLY A 289 21.85 -33.30 18.38
N PRO A 290 21.33 -33.59 19.58
CA PRO A 290 21.35 -32.64 20.69
C PRO A 290 22.78 -32.41 21.19
N ASP A 291 23.21 -31.15 21.26
CA ASP A 291 24.40 -30.80 22.03
C ASP A 291 24.10 -30.92 23.53
N ARG A 292 24.76 -31.89 24.19
CA ARG A 292 24.55 -32.24 25.60
C ARG A 292 25.21 -31.27 26.58
N ARG A 293 26.03 -30.32 26.09
CA ARG A 293 26.68 -29.31 26.94
C ARG A 293 25.71 -28.23 27.41
N PHE A 294 24.61 -28.02 26.68
CA PHE A 294 23.61 -27.01 27.00
C PHE A 294 22.49 -27.61 27.86
N LYS A 295 22.31 -27.09 29.08
CA LYS A 295 21.16 -27.38 29.94
C LYS A 295 19.90 -26.78 29.31
N ASN A 296 18.78 -27.52 29.32
CA ASN A 296 17.49 -27.14 28.70
C ASN A 296 17.49 -27.00 27.16
N ASN A 297 18.18 -27.89 26.46
CA ASN A 297 18.15 -27.96 25.00
C ASN A 297 16.82 -28.57 24.49
N ARG A 298 15.84 -27.74 24.16
CA ARG A 298 14.55 -28.18 23.62
C ARG A 298 14.60 -28.43 22.11
N ARG A 299 13.65 -29.24 21.60
CA ARG A 299 13.41 -29.40 20.16
C ARG A 299 12.62 -28.22 19.61
N LEU A 300 13.02 -27.74 18.44
CA LEU A 300 12.35 -26.72 17.66
C LEU A 300 11.76 -27.35 16.38
N PRO A 301 10.50 -27.05 16.03
CA PRO A 301 9.92 -27.51 14.78
C PRO A 301 10.54 -26.82 13.58
N ILE A 302 10.70 -27.57 12.50
CA ILE A 302 11.02 -27.06 11.17
C ILE A 302 9.69 -27.01 10.41
N LEU A 303 9.28 -25.80 10.03
CA LEU A 303 8.05 -25.51 9.34
C LEU A 303 8.32 -25.17 7.87
N ARG A 304 7.35 -25.49 7.02
CA ARG A 304 7.35 -25.20 5.60
C ARG A 304 6.67 -23.86 5.36
N TYR A 305 7.44 -22.85 4.98
CA TYR A 305 6.94 -21.54 4.59
C TYR A 305 7.19 -21.28 3.11
N ALA A 306 6.56 -20.23 2.59
CA ALA A 306 6.74 -19.78 1.23
C ALA A 306 7.07 -18.30 1.21
N ASP A 307 8.17 -17.99 0.54
CA ASP A 307 8.64 -16.63 0.36
C ASP A 307 8.15 -16.09 -0.98
N VAL A 308 7.60 -14.87 -0.99
CA VAL A 308 7.30 -14.10 -2.20
C VAL A 308 8.26 -12.93 -2.29
N ARG A 309 9.05 -12.90 -3.36
CA ARG A 309 9.95 -11.80 -3.69
C ARG A 309 9.33 -10.95 -4.79
N LEU A 310 9.12 -9.67 -4.48
CA LEU A 310 8.74 -8.65 -5.43
C LEU A 310 9.95 -7.78 -5.75
N THR A 311 10.40 -7.79 -7.00
CA THR A 311 11.45 -6.89 -7.50
C THR A 311 10.85 -5.87 -8.45
N GLY A 312 11.42 -4.67 -8.47
CA GLY A 312 10.97 -3.57 -9.34
C GLY A 312 12.13 -2.78 -9.91
N ALA A 313 11.81 -1.85 -10.81
CA ALA A 313 12.77 -0.87 -11.31
C ALA A 313 13.45 -0.09 -10.16
N GLY A 314 14.67 0.41 -10.40
CA GLY A 314 15.42 1.18 -9.40
C GLY A 314 15.95 0.34 -8.23
N GLY A 315 16.09 -0.97 -8.39
CA GLY A 315 16.64 -1.86 -7.35
C GLY A 315 15.68 -2.18 -6.22
N PHE A 316 14.40 -1.80 -6.34
CA PHE A 316 13.39 -2.13 -5.34
C PHE A 316 13.27 -3.64 -5.18
N THR A 317 13.39 -4.12 -3.95
CA THR A 317 13.17 -5.53 -3.60
C THR A 317 12.46 -5.60 -2.26
N VAL A 318 11.36 -6.36 -2.22
CA VAL A 318 10.64 -6.71 -0.99
C VAL A 318 10.45 -8.22 -0.94
N LEU A 319 10.60 -8.78 0.26
CA LEU A 319 10.44 -10.20 0.52
C LEU A 319 9.38 -10.40 1.60
N TRP A 320 8.34 -11.15 1.28
CA TRP A 320 7.33 -11.59 2.23
C TRP A 320 7.45 -13.08 2.46
N SER A 321 7.09 -13.53 3.66
CA SER A 321 7.04 -14.95 4.00
C SER A 321 5.64 -15.28 4.51
N PHE A 322 5.07 -16.38 4.02
CA PHE A 322 3.73 -16.85 4.36
C PHE A 322 3.79 -18.26 4.94
N SER A 323 2.90 -18.57 5.89
CA SER A 323 2.80 -19.90 6.47
C SER A 323 2.25 -20.94 5.49
N THR A 324 1.53 -20.51 4.45
CA THR A 324 0.92 -21.39 3.45
C THR A 324 1.49 -21.12 2.06
N LEU A 325 1.81 -22.20 1.33
CA LEU A 325 2.32 -22.10 -0.04
C LEU A 325 1.28 -21.52 -1.01
N ALA A 326 0.02 -21.92 -0.86
CA ALA A 326 -1.07 -21.47 -1.72
C ALA A 326 -1.17 -19.93 -1.73
N SER A 327 -0.97 -19.28 -0.57
CA SER A 327 -1.00 -17.82 -0.48
C SER A 327 0.14 -17.17 -1.28
N ALA A 328 1.35 -17.73 -1.19
CA ALA A 328 2.51 -17.21 -1.91
C ALA A 328 2.38 -17.40 -3.44
N GLN A 329 1.94 -18.59 -3.86
CA GLN A 329 1.67 -18.93 -5.25
C GLN A 329 0.59 -18.03 -5.84
N ALA A 330 -0.57 -17.95 -5.19
CA ALA A 330 -1.70 -17.14 -5.62
C ALA A 330 -1.29 -15.66 -5.81
N LEU A 331 -0.52 -15.11 -4.86
CA LEU A 331 -0.03 -13.74 -4.96
C LEU A 331 0.93 -13.53 -6.14
N ALA A 332 1.95 -14.39 -6.28
CA ALA A 332 2.95 -14.24 -7.34
C ALA A 332 2.33 -14.42 -8.73
N ASP A 333 1.48 -15.43 -8.89
CA ASP A 333 0.79 -15.71 -10.15
C ASP A 333 -0.16 -14.59 -10.52
N ALA A 334 -0.95 -14.08 -9.56
CA ALA A 334 -1.86 -12.96 -9.81
C ALA A 334 -1.12 -11.68 -10.22
N VAL A 335 0.01 -11.36 -9.56
CA VAL A 335 0.81 -10.18 -9.89
C VAL A 335 1.45 -10.32 -11.28
N SER A 336 1.91 -11.51 -11.66
CA SER A 336 2.51 -11.73 -12.98
C SER A 336 1.51 -11.52 -14.13
N ARG A 337 0.22 -11.78 -13.91
CA ARG A 337 -0.86 -11.59 -14.89
C ARG A 337 -1.32 -10.13 -15.05
N LEU A 338 -0.84 -9.23 -14.20
CA LEU A 338 -1.12 -7.79 -14.28
C LEU A 338 -0.12 -7.03 -15.15
N LYS A 339 0.83 -7.71 -15.80
CA LYS A 339 1.77 -7.08 -16.74
C LYS A 339 1.03 -6.78 -18.05
N TRP A 340 0.89 -5.50 -18.36
CA TRP A 340 0.33 -4.98 -19.60
C TRP A 340 1.03 -3.69 -19.97
#